data_AF-A0A2V8W222-F1
#
_entry.id   AF-A0A2V8W222-F1
#
_cell.length_a   1.000
_cell.length_b   1.000
_cell.length_c   1.000
_cell.angle_alpha   90.00
_cell.angle_beta   90.00
_cell.angle_gamma   90.00
#
_symmetry.space_group_name_H-M   'P 1'
#
loop_
_entity.id
_entity.type
_entity.pdbx_description
1 polymer ?
#
loop_
_entity_poly.entity_id
_entity_poly.type
_entity_poly.pdbx_seq_one_letter_code
_entity_poly.pdbx_strand_id
1 'polypeptide(L)'
;MATSRKILVVSALALACHFAALAVHSALASSIIEFVLIVLTAAACFQASGRASGFARRFWRLMGIAFALYSAGQVLATYYDSVLHASLKDWWPSDVLFLYHVAPMAMALFLSDDSVEPRVYRWQRWLDFLQIGPLLVGIYVA
;
A
#
# COMPACT_ATOMS: atom_id res chain seq x y z
N MET A 1 17.81 -13.92 12.47
CA MET A 1 18.32 -13.91 11.08
C MET A 1 17.63 -14.91 10.15
N ALA A 2 17.33 -16.14 10.58
CA ALA A 2 16.70 -17.16 9.73
C ALA A 2 15.33 -16.76 9.14
N THR A 3 14.48 -16.05 9.89
CA THR A 3 13.14 -15.60 9.45
C THR A 3 13.21 -14.60 8.30
N SER A 4 14.20 -13.70 8.31
CA SER A 4 14.40 -12.69 7.28
C SER A 4 14.80 -13.30 5.94
N ARG A 5 15.59 -14.38 5.96
CA ARG A 5 16.02 -15.09 4.75
C ARG A 5 14.86 -15.83 4.11
N LYS A 6 13.99 -16.45 4.91
CA LYS A 6 12.77 -17.12 4.42
C LYS A 6 11.83 -16.13 3.72
N ILE A 7 11.60 -14.95 4.31
CA ILE A 7 10.78 -13.90 3.69
C ILE A 7 11.36 -13.46 2.35
N LEU A 8 12.68 -13.21 2.29
CA LEU A 8 13.36 -12.84 1.04
C LEU A 8 13.20 -13.88 -0.06
N VAL A 9 13.39 -15.17 0.26
CA VAL A 9 13.24 -16.26 -0.71
C VAL A 9 11.80 -16.36 -1.18
N VAL A 10 10.82 -16.27 -0.29
CA VAL A 10 9.39 -16.30 -0.64
C VAL A 10 9.03 -15.11 -1.53
N SER A 11 9.47 -13.90 -1.21
CA SER A 11 9.23 -12.71 -2.03
C SER A 11 9.88 -12.81 -3.41
N ALA A 12 11.12 -13.32 -3.51
CA ALA A 12 11.80 -13.50 -4.78
C ALA A 12 11.11 -14.55 -5.66
N LEU A 13 10.66 -15.66 -5.07
CA LEU A 13 9.91 -16.69 -5.77
C LEU A 13 8.54 -16.17 -6.24
N ALA A 14 7.82 -15.46 -5.38
CA ALA A 14 6.54 -14.85 -5.75
C ALA A 14 6.71 -13.83 -6.88
N LEU A 15 7.79 -13.04 -6.87
CA LEU A 15 8.10 -12.10 -7.95
C LEU A 15 8.41 -12.83 -9.27
N ALA A 16 9.18 -13.91 -9.24
CA ALA A 16 9.45 -14.72 -10.43
C ALA A 16 8.17 -15.35 -11.00
N CYS A 17 7.29 -15.85 -10.12
CA CYS A 17 5.96 -16.35 -10.52
C CYS A 17 5.09 -15.25 -11.14
N HIS A 18 5.18 -14.01 -10.65
CA HIS A 18 4.42 -12.88 -11.20
C HIS A 18 4.82 -12.59 -12.65
N PHE A 19 6.13 -12.50 -12.92
CA PHE A 19 6.63 -12.32 -14.28
C PHE A 19 6.20 -13.46 -15.21
N ALA A 20 6.20 -14.70 -14.73
CA ALA A 20 5.71 -15.84 -15.49
C ALA A 20 4.19 -15.76 -15.77
N ALA A 21 3.37 -15.36 -14.78
CA ALA A 21 1.93 -15.20 -14.95
C ALA A 21 1.58 -14.10 -15.96
N LEU A 22 2.30 -12.97 -15.91
CA LEU A 22 2.22 -11.90 -16.91
C LEU A 22 2.58 -12.40 -18.31
N ALA A 23 3.65 -13.19 -18.43
CA ALA A 23 4.08 -13.77 -19.72
C ALA A 23 3.07 -14.75 -20.32
N VAL A 24 2.22 -15.37 -19.50
CA VAL A 24 1.16 -16.30 -19.93
C VAL A 24 -0.21 -15.58 -20.02
N HIS A 25 -0.25 -14.25 -19.88
CA HIS A 25 -1.47 -13.43 -19.96
C HIS A 25 -2.61 -13.87 -19.00
N SER A 26 -2.27 -14.48 -17.86
CA SER A 26 -3.27 -14.88 -16.87
C SER A 26 -3.54 -13.74 -15.89
N ALA A 27 -4.59 -12.96 -16.18
CA ALA A 27 -4.98 -11.82 -15.34
C ALA A 27 -5.23 -12.21 -13.88
N LEU A 28 -6.01 -13.27 -13.64
CA LEU A 28 -6.31 -13.73 -12.28
C LEU A 28 -5.06 -14.22 -11.53
N ALA A 29 -4.20 -15.01 -12.17
CA ALA A 29 -2.97 -15.48 -11.53
C ALA A 29 -2.03 -14.30 -11.20
N SER A 30 -1.92 -13.35 -12.12
CA SER A 30 -1.16 -12.11 -11.90
C SER A 30 -1.68 -11.34 -10.69
N SER A 31 -3.00 -11.13 -10.60
CA SER A 31 -3.65 -10.41 -9.50
C SER A 31 -3.48 -11.10 -8.15
N ILE A 32 -3.58 -12.44 -8.10
CA ILE A 32 -3.36 -13.22 -6.87
C ILE A 32 -1.91 -13.08 -6.40
N ILE A 33 -0.95 -13.21 -7.31
CA ILE A 33 0.47 -13.12 -6.96
C ILE A 33 0.83 -11.70 -6.51
N GLU A 34 0.32 -10.68 -7.20
CA GLU A 34 0.48 -9.27 -6.81
C GLU A 34 -0.09 -9.04 -5.40
N PHE A 35 -1.30 -9.53 -5.12
CA PHE A 35 -1.90 -9.42 -3.79
C PHE A 35 -1.01 -10.05 -2.71
N VAL A 36 -0.50 -11.26 -2.92
CA VAL A 36 0.42 -11.93 -1.98
C VAL A 36 1.68 -11.10 -1.75
N LEU A 37 2.30 -10.57 -2.81
CA LEU A 37 3.49 -9.73 -2.70
C LEU A 37 3.24 -8.46 -1.87
N ILE A 38 2.09 -7.83 -2.07
CA ILE A 38 1.75 -6.58 -1.38
C ILE A 38 1.43 -6.82 0.09
N VAL A 39 0.73 -7.91 0.42
CA VAL A 39 0.49 -8.32 1.82
C VAL A 39 1.82 -8.64 2.53
N LEU A 40 2.73 -9.36 1.86
CA LEU A 40 4.06 -9.64 2.41
C LEU A 40 4.85 -8.35 2.64
N THR A 41 4.74 -7.39 1.72
CA THR A 41 5.40 -6.07 1.83
C THR A 41 4.85 -5.29 3.03
N ALA A 42 3.52 -5.20 3.17
CA ALA A 42 2.88 -4.57 4.32
C ALA A 42 3.33 -5.21 5.64
N ALA A 43 3.33 -6.56 5.70
CA ALA A 43 3.78 -7.30 6.87
C ALA A 43 5.26 -7.05 7.20
N ALA A 44 6.12 -6.98 6.18
CA ALA A 44 7.54 -6.67 6.36
C ALA A 44 7.74 -5.25 6.90
N CYS A 45 6.99 -4.26 6.40
CA CYS A 45 7.00 -2.90 6.92
C CYS A 45 6.57 -2.85 8.39
N PHE A 46 5.49 -3.53 8.78
CA PHE A 46 5.06 -3.57 10.17
C PHE A 46 6.08 -4.27 11.08
N GLN A 47 6.67 -5.38 10.63
CA GLN A 47 7.76 -6.05 11.37
C GLN A 47 9.01 -5.17 11.51
N ALA A 48 9.38 -4.42 10.47
CA ALA A 48 10.47 -3.45 10.55
C ALA A 48 10.14 -2.34 11.56
N SER A 49 8.90 -1.86 11.58
CA SER A 49 8.47 -0.84 12.54
C SER A 49 8.55 -1.31 13.99
N GLY A 50 8.22 -2.57 14.27
CA GLY A 50 8.30 -3.15 15.62
C GLY A 50 9.73 -3.26 16.16
N ARG A 51 10.71 -3.37 15.26
CA ARG A 51 12.15 -3.44 15.60
C ARG A 51 12.83 -2.07 15.61
N ALA A 52 12.26 -1.08 14.92
CA ALA A 52 12.81 0.27 14.81
C ALA A 52 12.38 1.16 15.98
N SER A 53 13.05 2.29 16.15
CA SER A 53 12.71 3.36 17.10
C SER A 53 12.65 4.72 16.39
N GLY A 54 12.09 5.72 17.06
CA GLY A 54 12.06 7.12 16.61
C GLY A 54 11.48 7.31 15.21
N PHE A 55 12.24 8.01 14.35
CA PHE A 55 11.91 8.28 12.95
C PHE A 55 11.62 7.00 12.14
N ALA A 56 12.54 6.02 12.19
CA ALA A 56 12.45 4.81 11.38
C ALA A 56 11.18 4.00 11.69
N ARG A 57 10.76 3.94 12.96
CA ARG A 57 9.50 3.29 13.34
C ARG A 57 8.30 3.95 12.65
N ARG A 58 8.23 5.28 12.64
CA ARG A 58 7.13 6.04 12.04
C ARG A 58 7.10 5.85 10.52
N PHE A 59 8.27 5.94 9.87
CA PHE A 59 8.42 5.68 8.45
C PHE A 59 7.87 4.30 8.07
N TRP A 60 8.33 3.24 8.74
CA TRP A 60 7.89 1.88 8.44
C TRP A 60 6.40 1.64 8.73
N ARG A 61 5.81 2.31 9.71
CA ARG A 61 4.35 2.25 9.94
C ARG A 61 3.57 2.88 8.80
N LEU A 62 4.00 4.05 8.32
CA LEU A 62 3.35 4.73 7.20
C LEU A 62 3.43 3.90 5.92
N MET A 63 4.61 3.35 5.60
CA MET A 63 4.75 2.44 4.47
C MET A 63 3.88 1.19 4.61
N GLY A 64 3.78 0.62 5.82
CA GLY A 64 2.90 -0.52 6.08
C GLY A 64 1.42 -0.19 5.86
N ILE A 65 0.97 0.99 6.29
CA ILE A 65 -0.40 1.48 6.07
C ILE A 65 -0.66 1.68 4.56
N ALA A 66 0.31 2.24 3.83
CA ALA A 66 0.21 2.42 2.39
C ALA A 66 -0.04 1.10 1.66
N PHE A 67 0.82 0.09 1.91
CA PHE A 67 0.66 -1.21 1.28
C PHE A 67 -0.59 -1.97 1.76
N ALA A 68 -1.03 -1.75 3.00
CA ALA A 68 -2.30 -2.30 3.48
C ALA A 68 -3.50 -1.71 2.72
N LEU A 69 -3.52 -0.38 2.51
CA LEU A 69 -4.56 0.28 1.70
C LEU A 69 -4.56 -0.24 0.25
N TYR A 70 -3.38 -0.37 -0.36
CA TYR A 70 -3.27 -0.95 -1.70
C TYR A 70 -3.81 -2.38 -1.72
N SER A 71 -3.46 -3.22 -0.74
CA SER A 71 -3.95 -4.60 -0.67
C SER A 71 -5.47 -4.68 -0.57
N ALA A 72 -6.10 -3.76 0.16
CA ALA A 72 -7.56 -3.66 0.22
C ALA A 72 -8.15 -3.23 -1.13
N GLY A 73 -7.53 -2.26 -1.82
CA GLY A 73 -7.89 -1.87 -3.19
C GLY A 73 -7.80 -3.05 -4.16
N GLN A 74 -6.72 -3.82 -4.10
CA GLN A 74 -6.49 -4.99 -4.94
C GLN A 74 -7.54 -6.08 -4.74
N VAL A 75 -7.97 -6.33 -3.49
CA VAL A 75 -9.05 -7.30 -3.20
C VAL A 75 -10.35 -6.85 -3.85
N LEU A 76 -10.73 -5.57 -3.68
CA LEU A 76 -11.94 -5.03 -4.29
C LEU A 76 -11.86 -5.08 -5.82
N ALA A 77 -10.74 -4.66 -6.41
CA ALA A 77 -10.54 -4.65 -7.86
C ALA A 77 -10.63 -6.07 -8.43
N THR A 78 -9.99 -7.05 -7.78
CA THR A 78 -10.07 -8.45 -8.20
C THR A 78 -11.50 -8.99 -8.07
N TYR A 79 -12.25 -8.58 -7.05
CA TYR A 79 -13.66 -8.97 -6.91
C TYR A 79 -14.53 -8.37 -8.03
N TYR A 80 -14.36 -7.07 -8.34
CA TYR A 80 -15.09 -6.41 -9.40
C TYR A 80 -14.78 -7.01 -10.78
N ASP A 81 -13.50 -7.26 -11.06
CA ASP A 81 -13.06 -7.85 -12.33
C ASP A 81 -13.45 -9.33 -12.46
N SER A 82 -13.07 -10.17 -11.50
CA SER A 82 -13.14 -11.64 -11.64
C SER A 82 -14.46 -12.26 -11.18
N VAL A 83 -15.24 -11.59 -10.31
CA VAL A 83 -16.55 -12.11 -9.84
C VAL A 83 -17.68 -11.37 -10.53
N LEU A 84 -17.66 -10.04 -10.49
CA LEU A 84 -18.71 -9.21 -11.08
C LEU A 84 -18.54 -9.01 -12.59
N HIS A 85 -17.40 -9.40 -13.17
CA HIS A 85 -17.09 -9.22 -14.60
C HIS A 85 -17.30 -7.78 -15.05
N ALA A 86 -17.00 -6.86 -14.14
CA ALA A 86 -17.34 -5.48 -14.28
C ALA A 86 -16.31 -4.77 -15.16
N SER A 87 -16.75 -3.72 -15.88
CA SER A 87 -15.87 -2.98 -16.78
C SER A 87 -14.77 -2.29 -15.98
N LEU A 88 -13.50 -2.60 -16.30
CA LEU A 88 -12.33 -1.91 -15.74
C LEU A 88 -12.24 -0.42 -16.14
N LYS A 89 -13.12 0.05 -17.04
CA LYS A 89 -13.18 1.46 -17.45
C LYS A 89 -14.15 2.28 -16.59
N ASP A 90 -15.01 1.62 -15.84
CA ASP A 90 -16.00 2.27 -15.00
C ASP A 90 -15.39 2.58 -13.63
N TRP A 91 -15.99 3.53 -12.92
CA TRP A 91 -15.53 3.92 -11.58
C TRP A 91 -15.84 2.82 -10.56
N TRP A 92 -14.83 2.43 -9.79
CA TRP A 92 -14.99 1.46 -8.70
C TRP A 92 -14.49 2.00 -7.36
N PRO A 93 -15.12 1.61 -6.24
CA PRO A 93 -14.63 1.95 -4.90
C PRO A 93 -13.17 1.53 -4.63
N SER A 94 -12.62 0.55 -5.36
CA SER A 94 -11.19 0.19 -5.31
C SER A 94 -10.26 1.33 -5.70
N ASP A 95 -10.67 2.19 -6.64
CA ASP A 95 -9.84 3.26 -7.19
C ASP A 95 -9.52 4.30 -6.11
N VAL A 96 -10.45 4.54 -5.19
CA VAL A 96 -10.24 5.43 -4.04
C VAL A 96 -9.11 4.91 -3.16
N LEU A 97 -9.05 3.59 -2.92
CA LEU A 97 -8.00 2.97 -2.12
C LEU A 97 -6.65 3.03 -2.85
N PHE A 98 -6.64 2.78 -4.16
CA PHE A 98 -5.45 2.92 -5.00
C PHE A 98 -4.97 4.37 -5.12
N LEU A 99 -5.83 5.37 -5.08
CA LEU A 99 -5.38 6.76 -5.05
C LEU A 99 -4.85 7.13 -3.66
N TYR A 100 -5.59 6.74 -2.62
CA TYR A 100 -5.28 7.14 -1.26
C TYR A 100 -4.05 6.44 -0.65
N HIS A 101 -3.64 5.26 -1.17
CA HIS A 101 -2.46 4.57 -0.66
C HIS A 101 -1.17 5.42 -0.75
N VAL A 102 -1.11 6.38 -1.67
CA VAL A 102 0.04 7.27 -1.85
C VAL A 102 0.15 8.28 -0.70
N ALA A 103 -0.95 8.68 -0.09
CA ALA A 103 -0.97 9.67 0.99
C ALA A 103 -0.05 9.32 2.19
N PRO A 104 -0.11 8.10 2.76
CA PRO A 104 0.85 7.71 3.81
C PRO A 104 2.29 7.61 3.31
N MET A 105 2.54 7.24 2.04
CA MET A 105 3.91 7.27 1.48
C MET A 105 4.44 8.70 1.38
N ALA A 106 3.64 9.63 0.89
CA ALA A 106 3.98 11.04 0.84
C ALA A 106 4.25 11.58 2.25
N MET A 107 3.40 11.26 3.22
CA MET A 107 3.62 11.66 4.61
C MET A 107 4.92 11.11 5.20
N ALA A 108 5.36 9.93 4.77
CA ALA A 108 6.63 9.36 5.19
C ALA A 108 7.83 10.22 4.76
N LEU A 109 7.74 10.94 3.63
CA LEU A 109 8.76 11.87 3.15
C LEU A 109 8.84 13.15 3.99
N PHE A 110 7.71 13.59 4.54
CA PHE A 110 7.64 14.78 5.38
C PHE A 110 7.82 14.48 6.86
N LEU A 111 8.25 13.28 7.25
CA LEU A 111 8.54 13.00 8.65
C LEU A 111 9.70 13.88 9.14
N SER A 112 9.49 14.50 10.30
CA SER A 112 10.44 15.34 11.00
C SER A 112 10.70 14.76 12.39
N ASP A 113 11.81 15.19 13.00
CA ASP A 113 12.11 14.76 14.36
C ASP A 113 11.10 15.36 15.35
N ASP A 114 10.45 14.50 16.14
CA ASP A 114 9.40 14.90 17.08
C ASP A 114 9.95 15.75 18.24
N SER A 115 11.26 15.73 18.44
CA SER A 115 11.97 16.49 19.47
C SER A 115 11.93 18.00 19.25
N VAL A 116 11.72 18.44 18.00
CA VAL A 116 11.75 19.85 17.60
C VAL A 116 10.35 20.39 17.28
N GLU A 117 9.38 19.52 16.95
CA GLU A 117 8.13 19.96 16.34
C GLU A 117 6.96 20.12 17.33
N PRO A 118 6.31 21.31 17.38
CA PRO A 118 5.13 21.52 18.22
C PRO A 118 3.97 20.59 17.84
N ARG A 119 3.23 20.11 18.84
CA ARG A 119 2.11 19.16 18.67
C ARG A 119 1.05 19.63 17.65
N VAL A 120 0.85 20.94 17.50
CA VAL A 120 -0.09 21.54 16.55
C VAL A 120 0.31 21.27 15.09
N TYR A 121 1.58 21.48 14.75
CA TYR A 121 2.09 21.22 13.38
C TYR A 121 1.98 19.75 13.00
N ARG A 122 2.19 18.85 13.96
CA ARG A 122 1.98 17.41 13.75
C ARG A 122 0.52 17.09 13.41
N TRP A 123 -0.47 17.65 14.12
CA TRP A 123 -1.88 17.40 13.84
C TRP A 123 -2.32 17.99 12.51
N GLN A 124 -1.86 19.21 12.21
CA GLN A 124 -2.15 19.87 10.95
C GLN A 124 -1.64 19.06 9.76
N ARG A 125 -0.43 18.50 9.86
CA ARG A 125 0.10 17.57 8.86
C ARG A 125 -0.84 16.38 8.63
N TRP A 126 -1.29 15.71 9.69
CA TRP A 126 -2.23 14.59 9.55
C TRP A 126 -3.56 15.00 8.90
N LEU A 127 -4.06 16.19 9.21
CA LEU A 127 -5.29 16.73 8.61
C LEU A 127 -5.10 17.07 7.14
N ASP A 128 -3.99 17.70 6.76
CA ASP A 128 -3.64 18.02 5.37
C ASP A 128 -3.55 16.73 4.55
N PHE A 129 -2.94 15.67 5.09
CA PHE A 129 -2.86 14.37 4.42
C PHE A 129 -4.21 13.64 4.33
N LEU A 130 -5.03 13.72 5.38
CA LEU A 130 -6.39 13.18 5.34
C LEU A 130 -7.23 13.90 4.27
N GLN A 131 -7.02 15.20 4.10
CA GLN A 131 -7.73 16.03 3.13
C GLN A 131 -7.37 15.69 1.67
N ILE A 132 -6.17 15.14 1.41
CA ILE A 132 -5.77 14.67 0.08
C ILE A 132 -6.71 13.57 -0.43
N GLY A 133 -7.25 12.72 0.45
CA GLY A 133 -8.16 11.65 0.05
C GLY A 133 -9.44 12.17 -0.64
N PRO A 134 -10.25 12.99 0.04
CA PRO A 134 -11.41 13.63 -0.57
C PRO A 134 -11.07 14.49 -1.81
N LEU A 135 -9.90 15.14 -1.83
CA LEU A 135 -9.43 15.91 -3.00
C LEU A 135 -9.18 15.02 -4.22
N LEU A 136 -8.48 13.89 -4.04
CA LEU A 136 -8.23 12.92 -5.11
C LEU A 136 -9.54 12.29 -5.61
N VAL A 137 -10.46 11.98 -4.70
CA VAL A 137 -11.81 11.52 -5.07
C VAL A 137 -12.55 12.60 -5.86
N GLY A 138 -12.50 13.86 -5.41
CA GLY A 138 -13.14 14.98 -6.09
C GLY A 138 -12.59 15.22 -7.50
N ILE A 139 -11.26 15.18 -7.68
CA ILE A 139 -10.61 15.32 -8.99
C ILE A 139 -10.96 14.15 -9.91
N TYR A 140 -11.05 12.93 -9.38
CA TYR A 140 -11.30 11.73 -10.17
C TYR A 140 -12.77 11.58 -10.56
N VAL A 141 -13.70 12.20 -9.82
CA VAL A 141 -15.15 12.17 -10.07
C VAL A 141 -15.64 13.41 -10.86
N ALA A 142 -14.83 14.47 -10.96
CA ALA A 142 -15.14 15.70 -11.70
C ALA A 142 -14.86 15.58 -13.20
#